data_AF-B6U9F4-F1
#
_entry.id   AF-B6U9F4-F1
#
_cell.length_a   1.000
_cell.length_b   1.000
_cell.length_c   1.000
_cell.angle_alpha   90.00
_cell.angle_beta   90.00
_cell.angle_gamma   90.00
#
_symmetry.space_group_name_H-M   'P 1'
#
loop_
_entity.id
_entity.type
_entity.pdbx_description
1 polymer ?
#
loop_
_entity_poly.entity_id
_entity_poly.type
_entity_poly.pdbx_seq_one_letter_code
_entity_poly.pdbx_strand_id
1 'polypeptide(L)' 'MVKGRTGQRVRLYVRGTVLGYKRSKSNQYETTSLVQIEGVNTKEDAEEKKESS' A
#
# COMPACT_ATOMS: atom_id res chain seq x y z
N MET A 1 16.02 -24.14 -19.99
CA MET A 1 16.43 -24.21 -18.57
C MET A 1 15.96 -22.96 -17.86
N VAL A 2 14.77 -22.99 -17.23
CA VAL A 2 14.32 -21.88 -16.38
C VAL A 2 15.08 -22.03 -15.07
N LYS A 3 16.05 -21.15 -14.81
CA LYS A 3 16.81 -21.11 -13.56
C LYS A 3 15.90 -20.56 -12.47
N GLY A 4 14.96 -21.39 -12.00
CA GLY A 4 14.10 -21.07 -10.87
C GLY A 4 14.98 -20.89 -9.65
N ARG A 5 15.10 -19.65 -9.18
CA ARG A 5 15.82 -19.33 -7.95
C ARG A 5 15.18 -20.14 -6.82
N THR A 6 15.89 -21.12 -6.27
CA THR A 6 15.52 -21.90 -5.07
C THR A 6 15.67 -21.05 -3.80
N GLY A 7 15.33 -19.76 -3.88
CA GLY A 7 15.35 -18.83 -2.77
C GLY A 7 14.01 -18.86 -2.05
N GLN A 8 14.04 -18.70 -0.73
CA GLN A 8 12.85 -18.52 0.11
C GLN A 8 11.91 -17.50 -0.55
N ARG A 9 10.60 -17.79 -0.63
CA ARG A 9 9.63 -16.84 -1.21
C ARG A 9 9.47 -15.65 -0.28
N VAL A 10 10.29 -14.62 -0.49
CA VAL A 10 10.22 -13.38 0.28
C VAL A 10 9.18 -12.46 -0.37
N ARG A 11 8.27 -11.91 0.44
CA ARG A 11 7.34 -10.87 -0.01
C ARG A 11 8.11 -9.57 -0.19
N LEU A 12 8.12 -9.03 -1.40
CA LEU A 12 8.73 -7.75 -1.74
C LEU A 12 7.78 -6.55 -1.55
N TYR A 13 6.56 -6.80 -1.07
CA TYR A 13 5.53 -5.79 -0.87
C TYR A 13 5.02 -5.83 0.56
N VAL A 14 4.69 -4.64 1.09
CA VAL A 14 4.01 -4.49 2.37
C VAL A 14 2.53 -4.83 2.19
N ARG A 15 1.90 -5.44 3.19
CA ARG A 15 0.47 -5.70 3.13
C ARG A 15 -0.28 -4.38 3.29
N GLY A 16 -1.35 -4.21 2.53
CA GLY A 16 -2.30 -3.13 2.75
C GLY A 16 -3.72 -3.57 2.42
N THR A 17 -4.68 -2.90 3.03
CA THR A 17 -6.11 -3.10 2.82
C THR A 17 -6.66 -1.90 2.07
N VAL A 18 -7.32 -2.13 0.94
CA VAL A 18 -8.03 -1.08 0.20
C VAL A 18 -9.34 -0.79 0.93
N LEU A 19 -9.48 0.44 1.44
CA LEU A 19 -10.67 0.87 2.17
C LEU A 19 -11.77 1.39 1.24
N GLY A 20 -11.38 1.87 0.06
CA GLY A 20 -12.29 2.41 -0.95
C GLY A 20 -11.68 3.63 -1.62
N TYR A 21 -12.52 4.58 -2.00
CA TYR A 21 -12.09 5.80 -2.67
C TYR A 21 -12.12 7.01 -1.72
N LYS A 22 -11.36 8.04 -2.07
CA LYS A 22 -11.39 9.33 -1.37
C LYS A 22 -12.84 9.82 -1.34
N ARG A 23 -13.35 10.10 -0.14
CA ARG A 23 -14.75 10.45 0.05
C ARG A 23 -14.90 11.63 1.01
N SER A 24 -15.88 12.48 0.74
CA SER A 24 -16.47 13.37 1.73
C SER A 24 -17.66 12.67 2.40
N LYS A 25 -18.40 13.36 3.28
CA LYS A 25 -19.57 12.78 3.96
C LYS A 25 -20.63 12.25 2.99
N SER A 26 -20.79 12.88 1.83
CA SER A 26 -21.79 12.51 0.82
C SER A 26 -21.22 12.23 -0.58
N ASN A 27 -20.03 12.73 -0.92
CA ASN A 27 -19.48 12.58 -2.27
C ASN A 27 -18.31 11.59 -2.27
N GLN A 28 -18.19 10.80 -3.33
CA GLN A 28 -17.09 9.85 -3.54
C GLN A 28 -16.29 10.26 -4.78
N TYR A 29 -14.96 10.23 -4.68
CA TYR A 29 -14.02 10.60 -5.73
C TYR A 29 -13.19 9.38 -6.13
N GLU A 30 -13.61 8.72 -7.21
CA GLU A 30 -13.05 7.44 -7.68
C GLU A 30 -11.63 7.56 -8.23
N THR A 31 -11.16 8.78 -8.50
CA THR A 31 -9.81 9.05 -9.02
C THR A 31 -8.70 8.77 -8.01
N THR A 32 -9.01 8.64 -6.71
CA THR A 32 -8.01 8.43 -5.67
C THR A 32 -8.46 7.33 -4.72
N SER A 33 -7.67 6.27 -4.62
CA SER A 33 -7.93 5.15 -3.70
C SER A 33 -7.36 5.44 -2.31
N LEU A 34 -8.15 5.11 -1.28
CA LEU A 34 -7.72 5.07 0.11
C LEU A 34 -7.22 3.67 0.43
N VAL A 35 -5.94 3.57 0.79
CA VAL A 35 -5.28 2.32 1.15
C VAL A 35 -4.70 2.47 2.54
N GLN A 36 -4.99 1.51 3.42
CA GLN A 36 -4.36 1.40 4.72
C GLN A 36 -3.22 0.41 4.63
N ILE A 37 -2.01 0.83 4.99
CA ILE A 37 -0.81 -0.02 5.00
C ILE A 37 -0.70 -0.65 6.39
N GLU A 38 -0.47 -1.97 6.45
CA GLU A 38 -0.30 -2.66 7.73
C GLU A 38 0.97 -2.16 8.45
N GLY A 39 0.82 -1.71 9.69
CA GLY A 39 1.90 -1.21 10.53
C GLY A 39 2.18 0.30 10.44
N VAL A 40 1.47 1.04 9.59
CA VAL A 40 1.59 2.51 9.49
C VAL A 40 0.52 3.16 10.37
N ASN A 41 0.91 3.58 11.57
CA ASN A 41 0.01 4.20 12.55
C ASN A 41 0.21 5.72 12.65
N THR A 42 1.39 6.23 12.30
CA THR A 42 1.69 7.66 12.34
C THR A 42 1.73 8.28 10.94
N LYS A 43 1.56 9.60 10.86
CA LYS A 43 1.64 10.33 9.59
C LYS A 43 3.07 10.38 9.05
N GLU A 44 4.05 10.41 9.94
CA GLU A 44 5.49 10.42 9.62
C GLU A 44 5.89 9.14 8.86
N ASP A 45 5.43 7.99 9.35
CA ASP A 45 5.64 6.69 8.67
C ASP A 45 4.99 6.62 7.28
N ALA A 46 3.87 7.32 7.08
CA ALA A 46 3.18 7.38 5.80
C ALA A 46 3.88 8.31 4.79
N GLU A 47 4.55 9.36 5.27
CA GLU A 47 5.32 10.30 4.45
C GLU A 47 6.63 9.66 3.97
N GLU A 48 7.35 8.94 4.82
CA GLU A 48 8.57 8.20 4.45
C GLU A 48 8.32 7.21 3.28
N LYS A 49 7.13 6.59 3.27
CA LYS A 49 6.72 5.67 2.20
C LYS A 49 6.38 6.37 0.88
N LYS A 50 5.96 7.64 0.91
CA LYS A 50 5.71 8.42 -0.32
C LYS A 50 6.99 8.85 -1.00
N GLU A 51 8.04 9.14 -0.23
CA GLU A 51 9.28 9.73 -0.74
C GLU A 51 10.25 8.68 -1.30
N SER A 52 10.03 7.41 -0.97
CA SER A 52 10.82 6.26 -1.46
C SER A 52 10.29 5.63 -2.77
N SER A 53 9.27 6.22 -3.41
CA SER A 53 8.63 5.70 -4.64
C SER A 53 9.02 6.47 -5.89
#